data_AF-A0A371DJZ3-F1
#
_entry.id   AF-A0A371DJZ3-F1
#
_cell.length_a   1.000
_cell.length_b   1.000
_cell.length_c   1.000
_cell.angle_alpha   90.00
_cell.angle_beta   90.00
_cell.angle_gamma   90.00
#
_symmetry.space_group_name_H-M   'P 1'
#
loop_
_entity.id
_entity.type
_entity.pdbx_description
1 polymer ?
#
loop_
_entity_poly.entity_id
_entity_poly.type
_entity_poly.pdbx_seq_one_letter_code
_entity_poly.pdbx_strand_id
1 'polypeptide(L)'
;MKAPTSLQRGMACLCCRKRKMKCDGARPVCGQCSKANRGSDCSYYEKKRTSRTQLLQAKITKLEARLRELEAEQSSVESSSSTGSQSPQLDRSSLSVHSSDMAFGFDASVFSTPELEDEYFLGNNGDVFPQLDAEQFLPHLPESSSSADLAAWSGLDFPPVDDFLAPCPSSSSTSSVNEHSTGSSLNWWENDVFCENKQLLLDIFFAHRHQCSFDVHVGRFKTSLLLPSAQKPHPSLVDAIYLLACYFSRSPSLTALEPHFLKRSLRGIADALQHSDRIVHVLQASCLLAVYFFWHGRTLEGYYHSSIAARLAVGLGLHQIQSKEWFQYQFTRTSYSNEAPAPLKASVPLNPPSDEVEYAERIAAFWQIFAVDRAWAVATGLPTALPDDDHPRSRIETIWPMPIPSDSEPALNGALIEPLAGAHLSGSSPLASLRVKAVALFERTARFSASPNKDDSHYSLELSLTQFSTNLSNLSAQQYTLPYVVSNADLVGMQTLIFAATIHLHRDALELQPESYQKCFWAANAMTTLIRTLSEEDYDLLGPIISTCWRAAAEVYLRMLAMPHGQSMSTNLELLEQQIDLVIAAMRRLSILFPIAGIYAAKVQEDRAASRHAYIPSVI
;
A
#
# COMPACT_ATOMS: atom_id res chain seq x y z
N MET A 1 58.95 19.09 -19.25
CA MET A 1 58.36 17.84 -18.75
C MET A 1 57.00 18.16 -18.13
N LYS A 2 55.88 17.80 -18.79
CA LYS A 2 54.52 18.06 -18.26
C LYS A 2 54.19 17.04 -17.17
N ALA A 3 53.77 17.50 -16.00
CA ALA A 3 53.32 16.65 -14.89
C ALA A 3 52.07 15.83 -15.29
N PRO A 4 51.90 14.59 -14.79
CA PRO A 4 50.76 13.76 -15.16
C PRO A 4 49.48 14.28 -14.51
N THR A 5 48.53 14.67 -15.36
CA THR A 5 47.14 15.00 -15.00
C THR A 5 46.52 13.86 -14.18
N SER A 6 45.93 14.19 -13.03
CA SER A 6 45.22 13.21 -12.19
C SER A 6 44.04 12.61 -12.96
N LEU A 7 43.94 11.28 -12.93
CA LEU A 7 42.85 10.56 -13.57
C LEU A 7 41.51 10.86 -12.88
N GLN A 8 40.45 11.11 -13.66
CA GLN A 8 39.10 11.29 -13.11
C GLN A 8 38.66 10.07 -12.27
N ARG A 9 37.94 10.33 -11.18
CA ARG A 9 37.50 9.31 -10.20
C ARG A 9 36.70 8.22 -10.92
N GLY A 10 37.17 6.97 -10.83
CA GLY A 10 36.52 5.81 -11.48
C GLY A 10 37.10 5.39 -12.83
N MET A 11 38.10 6.10 -13.38
CA MET A 11 38.69 5.81 -14.70
C MET A 11 39.96 4.94 -14.65
N ALA A 12 40.36 4.44 -13.48
CA ALA A 12 41.50 3.53 -13.35
C ALA A 12 41.21 2.17 -14.01
N CYS A 13 42.23 1.51 -14.57
CA CYS A 13 42.08 0.15 -15.10
C CYS A 13 41.67 -0.84 -14.00
N LEU A 14 41.03 -1.95 -14.39
CA LEU A 14 40.52 -2.95 -13.45
C LEU A 14 41.62 -3.57 -12.58
N CYS A 15 42.80 -3.79 -13.16
CA CYS A 15 43.94 -4.37 -12.45
C CYS A 15 44.47 -3.43 -11.34
N CYS A 16 44.70 -2.15 -11.64
CA CYS A 16 45.12 -1.17 -10.64
C CYS A 16 44.05 -0.93 -9.56
N ARG A 17 42.76 -0.97 -9.95
CA ARG A 17 41.63 -0.83 -9.02
C ARG A 17 41.55 -2.00 -8.03
N LYS A 18 41.67 -3.24 -8.52
CA LYS A 18 41.69 -4.46 -7.68
C LYS A 18 42.84 -4.43 -6.66
N ARG A 19 43.97 -3.85 -7.05
CA ARG A 19 45.18 -3.74 -6.21
C ARG A 19 45.27 -2.46 -5.37
N LYS A 20 44.25 -1.59 -5.44
CA LYS A 20 44.21 -0.30 -4.73
C LYS A 20 45.47 0.55 -4.95
N MET A 21 45.99 0.56 -6.18
CA MET A 21 47.21 1.31 -6.55
C MET A 21 46.93 2.41 -7.59
N LYS A 22 47.78 3.44 -7.63
CA LYS A 22 47.62 4.59 -8.54
C LYS A 22 47.78 4.13 -10.00
N CYS A 23 46.76 4.42 -10.81
CA CYS A 23 46.77 4.17 -12.25
C CYS A 23 47.07 5.48 -12.98
N ASP A 24 48.00 5.43 -13.92
CA ASP A 24 48.36 6.54 -14.82
C ASP A 24 47.41 6.66 -16.03
N GLY A 25 46.57 5.64 -16.28
CA GLY A 25 45.50 5.71 -17.27
C GLY A 25 45.93 5.67 -18.73
N ALA A 26 47.23 5.44 -19.02
CA ALA A 26 47.72 5.26 -20.39
C ALA A 26 47.05 4.06 -21.07
N ARG A 27 46.72 4.20 -22.36
CA ARG A 27 46.08 3.16 -23.18
C ARG A 27 47.06 2.76 -24.31
N PRO A 28 47.13 1.49 -24.72
CA PRO A 28 46.25 0.37 -24.36
C PRO A 28 46.51 -0.26 -22.99
N VAL A 29 47.73 -0.13 -22.45
CA VAL A 29 48.15 -0.66 -21.15
C VAL A 29 48.71 0.47 -20.30
N CYS A 30 48.27 0.57 -19.05
CA CYS A 30 48.78 1.60 -18.14
C CYS A 30 50.24 1.30 -17.75
N GLY A 31 51.07 2.32 -17.50
CA GLY A 31 52.49 2.16 -17.19
C GLY A 31 52.74 1.28 -15.96
N GLN A 32 51.82 1.27 -14.99
CA GLN A 32 51.92 0.41 -13.81
C GLN A 32 51.72 -1.08 -14.16
N CYS A 33 50.77 -1.40 -15.05
CA CYS A 33 50.54 -2.76 -15.54
C CYS A 33 51.63 -3.22 -16.50
N SER A 34 52.19 -2.30 -17.30
CA SER A 34 53.33 -2.57 -18.19
C SER A 34 54.57 -2.93 -17.38
N LYS A 35 54.92 -2.15 -16.35
CA LYS A 35 56.07 -2.43 -15.47
C LYS A 35 55.89 -3.73 -14.68
N ALA A 36 54.66 -4.09 -14.35
CA ALA A 36 54.34 -5.34 -13.66
C ALA A 36 54.29 -6.56 -14.60
N ASN A 37 54.63 -6.40 -15.88
CA ASN A 37 54.59 -7.44 -16.91
C ASN A 37 53.22 -8.13 -17.05
N ARG A 38 52.13 -7.37 -16.86
CA ARG A 38 50.73 -7.84 -16.92
C ARG A 38 49.90 -6.96 -17.85
N GLY A 39 50.45 -6.68 -19.04
CA GLY A 39 49.76 -5.89 -20.05
C GLY A 39 48.48 -6.54 -20.54
N SER A 40 48.44 -7.88 -20.59
CA SER A 40 47.26 -8.68 -20.98
C SER A 40 46.05 -8.47 -20.06
N ASP A 41 46.29 -8.24 -18.77
CA ASP A 41 45.24 -8.15 -17.74
C ASP A 41 44.76 -6.70 -17.53
N CYS A 42 45.31 -5.75 -18.29
CA CYS A 42 45.02 -4.33 -18.17
C CYS A 42 43.79 -3.96 -19.02
N SER A 43 42.59 -4.09 -18.44
CA SER A 43 41.33 -3.72 -19.09
C SER A 43 40.65 -2.52 -18.43
N TYR A 44 39.86 -1.80 -19.22
CA TYR A 44 39.05 -0.64 -18.80
C TYR A 44 37.56 -0.94 -19.05
N TYR A 45 36.65 -0.45 -18.21
CA TYR A 45 35.21 -0.59 -18.44
C TYR A 45 34.79 0.17 -19.70
N GLU A 46 34.29 -0.57 -20.71
CA GLU A 46 33.54 0.02 -21.82
C GLU A 46 32.06 0.12 -21.42
N LYS A 47 31.64 1.26 -20.91
CA LYS A 47 30.20 1.59 -20.90
C LYS A 47 29.78 1.84 -22.35
N LYS A 48 29.03 0.91 -22.96
CA LYS A 48 28.16 1.26 -24.10
C LYS A 48 27.15 2.29 -23.62
N ARG A 49 27.46 3.58 -23.81
CA ARG A 49 26.50 4.67 -23.64
C ARG A 49 25.61 4.65 -24.87
N THR A 50 24.37 4.22 -24.74
CA THR A 50 23.33 4.61 -25.69
C THR A 50 23.27 6.14 -25.67
N SER A 51 23.41 6.76 -26.85
CA SER A 51 23.49 8.21 -26.94
C SER A 51 22.16 8.83 -26.49
N ARG A 52 22.20 9.97 -25.77
CA ARG A 52 21.00 10.76 -25.44
C ARG A 52 20.15 11.04 -26.69
N THR A 53 20.80 11.20 -27.84
CA THR A 53 20.15 11.39 -29.14
C THR A 53 19.40 10.14 -29.60
N GLN A 54 19.93 8.93 -29.37
CA GLN A 54 19.25 7.68 -29.69
C GLN A 54 18.04 7.44 -28.78
N LEU A 55 18.15 7.79 -27.50
CA LEU A 55 17.03 7.71 -26.57
C LEU A 55 15.91 8.68 -26.96
N LEU A 56 16.27 9.90 -27.38
CA LEU A 56 15.32 10.90 -27.87
C LEU A 56 14.68 10.47 -29.18
N GLN A 57 15.43 9.91 -30.13
CA GLN A 57 14.89 9.37 -31.38
C GLN A 57 13.90 8.23 -31.12
N ALA A 58 14.23 7.28 -30.25
CA ALA A 58 13.31 6.21 -29.86
C ALA A 58 12.02 6.75 -29.21
N LYS A 59 12.13 7.83 -28.42
CA LYS A 59 10.97 8.48 -27.81
C LYS A 59 10.11 9.22 -28.82
N ILE A 60 10.72 9.90 -29.80
CA ILE A 60 10.02 10.56 -30.91
C ILE A 60 9.23 9.53 -31.72
N THR A 61 9.86 8.43 -32.13
CA THR A 61 9.19 7.37 -32.90
C THR A 61 8.00 6.77 -32.15
N LYS A 62 8.10 6.60 -30.83
CA LYS A 62 7.01 6.10 -29.99
C LYS A 62 5.85 7.09 -29.90
N LEU A 63 6.14 8.39 -29.80
CA LEU A 63 5.12 9.44 -29.73
C LEU A 63 4.41 9.63 -31.07
N GLU A 64 5.15 9.58 -32.19
CA GLU A 64 4.59 9.64 -33.55
C GLU A 64 3.68 8.44 -33.86
N ALA A 65 4.00 7.25 -33.36
CA ALA A 65 3.12 6.09 -33.48
C ALA A 65 1.81 6.29 -32.69
N ARG A 66 1.89 6.85 -31.48
CA ARG A 66 0.71 7.09 -30.64
C ARG A 66 -0.20 8.19 -31.20
N LEU A 67 0.37 9.22 -31.81
CA LEU A 67 -0.41 10.27 -32.49
C LEU A 67 -1.20 9.69 -33.67
N ARG A 68 -0.58 8.82 -34.49
CA ARG A 68 -1.27 8.17 -35.61
C ARG A 68 -2.43 7.27 -35.17
N GLU A 69 -2.30 6.58 -34.04
CA GLU A 69 -3.41 5.80 -33.47
C GLU A 69 -4.58 6.70 -33.04
N LEU A 70 -4.29 7.81 -32.35
CA LEU A 70 -5.30 8.74 -31.86
C LEU A 70 -6.00 9.49 -33.01
N GLU A 71 -5.28 9.84 -34.07
CA GLU A 71 -5.83 10.45 -35.28
C GLU A 71 -6.72 9.47 -36.06
N ALA A 72 -6.37 8.17 -36.07
CA ALA A 72 -7.22 7.12 -36.65
C ALA A 72 -8.50 6.90 -35.83
N GLU A 73 -8.43 6.99 -34.50
CA GLU A 73 -9.60 6.91 -33.62
C GLU A 73 -10.55 8.10 -33.82
N GLN A 74 -10.02 9.33 -33.95
CA GLN A 74 -10.85 10.53 -34.21
C GLN A 74 -11.54 10.50 -35.57
N SER A 75 -10.85 10.06 -36.63
CA SER A 75 -11.46 9.96 -37.97
C SER A 75 -12.54 8.86 -38.05
N SER A 76 -12.48 7.84 -37.20
CA SER A 76 -13.51 6.79 -37.13
C SER A 76 -14.82 7.23 -36.45
N VAL A 77 -14.75 8.20 -35.52
CA VAL A 77 -15.92 8.71 -34.79
C VAL A 77 -16.71 9.73 -35.61
N GLU A 78 -16.04 10.52 -36.46
CA GLU A 78 -16.72 11.50 -37.34
C GLU A 78 -17.41 10.84 -38.55
N SER A 79 -17.04 9.61 -38.89
CA SER A 79 -17.59 8.87 -40.05
C SER A 79 -18.87 8.07 -39.76
N SER A 80 -19.30 7.96 -38.49
CA SER A 80 -20.41 7.08 -38.07
C SER A 80 -21.72 7.79 -37.71
N SER A 81 -21.81 9.12 -37.88
CA SER A 81 -23.00 9.92 -37.52
C SER A 81 -23.83 10.42 -38.71
N SER A 82 -23.86 9.69 -39.84
CA SER A 82 -24.72 10.05 -40.98
C SER A 82 -25.34 8.84 -41.71
N THR A 83 -26.40 8.24 -41.16
CA THR A 83 -27.60 7.77 -41.91
C THR A 83 -28.59 7.05 -40.99
N GLY A 84 -29.88 7.44 -41.05
CA GLY A 84 -30.98 6.56 -40.64
C GLY A 84 -32.10 7.17 -39.80
N SER A 85 -32.77 8.22 -40.29
CA SER A 85 -34.06 8.69 -39.78
C SER A 85 -35.22 7.73 -40.12
N GLN A 86 -36.12 7.48 -39.16
CA GLN A 86 -37.60 7.43 -39.32
C GLN A 86 -38.19 7.83 -37.93
N SER A 87 -38.57 9.09 -37.65
CA SER A 87 -39.83 9.81 -37.98
C SER A 87 -41.09 9.18 -37.36
N PRO A 88 -42.18 9.92 -37.00
CA PRO A 88 -42.35 11.35 -36.73
C PRO A 88 -43.28 11.70 -35.52
N GLN A 89 -43.16 12.97 -35.06
CA GLN A 89 -44.22 13.91 -34.60
C GLN A 89 -45.17 13.55 -33.42
N LEU A 90 -45.22 14.42 -32.39
CA LEU A 90 -46.13 15.59 -32.40
C LEU A 90 -45.82 16.59 -31.26
N ASP A 91 -45.68 17.84 -31.72
CA ASP A 91 -45.98 19.15 -31.14
C ASP A 91 -45.71 19.49 -29.66
N ARG A 92 -44.78 20.45 -29.55
CA ARG A 92 -44.55 21.36 -28.43
C ARG A 92 -45.06 22.75 -28.82
N SER A 93 -45.77 23.39 -27.91
CA SER A 93 -46.08 24.83 -27.93
C SER A 93 -45.69 25.35 -26.53
N SER A 94 -44.59 26.13 -26.39
CA SER A 94 -44.55 27.60 -26.11
C SER A 94 -45.05 27.99 -24.70
N LEU A 95 -44.43 28.84 -23.85
CA LEU A 95 -43.38 29.88 -23.96
C LEU A 95 -42.92 30.40 -22.55
N SER A 96 -41.63 30.75 -22.41
CA SER A 96 -40.93 31.82 -21.61
C SER A 96 -41.45 32.34 -20.26
N VAL A 97 -40.58 32.75 -19.28
CA VAL A 97 -40.67 34.03 -18.51
C VAL A 97 -39.26 34.51 -18.07
N HIS A 98 -39.07 35.82 -18.06
CA HIS A 98 -37.93 36.64 -17.61
C HIS A 98 -37.90 36.91 -16.08
N SER A 99 -36.68 37.01 -15.54
CA SER A 99 -36.05 38.08 -14.73
C SER A 99 -36.62 38.67 -13.41
N SER A 100 -35.64 39.01 -12.55
CA SER A 100 -35.57 40.03 -11.48
C SER A 100 -36.08 39.63 -10.09
N ASP A 101 -35.46 39.94 -8.95
CA ASP A 101 -34.18 40.60 -8.62
C ASP A 101 -33.91 40.44 -7.10
N MET A 102 -32.71 40.87 -6.65
CA MET A 102 -32.21 41.12 -5.28
C MET A 102 -31.54 39.93 -4.56
N ALA A 103 -30.21 39.82 -4.47
CA ALA A 103 -29.14 40.69 -3.96
C ALA A 103 -28.82 40.51 -2.46
N PHE A 104 -27.67 39.90 -2.18
CA PHE A 104 -26.65 40.21 -1.15
C PHE A 104 -25.39 39.43 -1.61
N GLY A 105 -24.20 39.94 -1.86
CA GLY A 105 -23.51 41.15 -1.43
C GLY A 105 -22.10 40.72 -1.01
N PHE A 106 -21.15 40.62 -1.95
CA PHE A 106 -19.73 40.47 -1.63
C PHE A 106 -18.90 41.42 -2.48
N ASP A 107 -18.11 42.22 -1.78
CA ASP A 107 -17.37 43.39 -2.23
C ASP A 107 -16.06 42.95 -2.92
N ALA A 108 -15.83 43.41 -4.14
CA ALA A 108 -14.65 43.13 -4.94
C ALA A 108 -13.98 44.45 -5.33
N SER A 109 -13.23 45.02 -4.40
CA SER A 109 -12.35 46.16 -4.68
C SER A 109 -10.97 46.00 -4.03
N VAL A 110 -10.15 45.06 -4.50
CA VAL A 110 -8.69 45.12 -4.31
C VAL A 110 -7.98 44.51 -5.52
N PHE A 111 -7.87 45.26 -6.60
CA PHE A 111 -6.71 45.18 -7.51
C PHE A 111 -6.54 46.52 -8.22
N SER A 112 -5.88 47.44 -7.54
CA SER A 112 -5.22 48.59 -8.17
C SER A 112 -3.78 48.18 -8.47
N THR A 113 -3.41 48.14 -9.73
CA THR A 113 -2.03 47.98 -10.20
C THR A 113 -1.30 49.32 -10.10
N PRO A 114 -0.07 49.38 -9.55
CA PRO A 114 0.83 50.50 -9.82
C PRO A 114 1.81 50.16 -10.95
N GLU A 115 2.06 51.19 -11.74
CA GLU A 115 2.99 51.32 -12.87
C GLU A 115 4.46 51.11 -12.44
N LEU A 116 5.28 50.62 -13.37
CA LEU A 116 6.74 50.62 -13.27
C LEU A 116 7.31 51.42 -14.45
N GLU A 117 8.13 52.42 -14.13
CA GLU A 117 8.87 53.26 -15.08
C GLU A 117 10.11 52.53 -15.64
N ASP A 118 10.43 52.91 -16.88
CA ASP A 118 11.53 52.48 -17.75
C ASP A 118 12.95 52.58 -17.16
N GLU A 119 13.90 51.77 -17.67
CA GLU A 119 15.03 52.30 -18.48
C GLU A 119 16.14 51.26 -18.88
N TYR A 120 16.54 51.35 -20.17
CA TYR A 120 17.80 50.98 -20.87
C TYR A 120 18.08 49.55 -21.46
N PHE A 121 17.85 49.44 -22.80
CA PHE A 121 18.77 49.09 -23.94
C PHE A 121 19.96 48.12 -23.72
N LEU A 122 20.31 47.14 -24.59
CA LEU A 122 20.49 47.10 -26.07
C LEU A 122 20.78 45.63 -26.51
N GLY A 123 20.35 45.19 -27.71
CA GLY A 123 20.98 44.02 -28.38
C GLY A 123 20.17 43.23 -29.43
N ASN A 124 19.97 43.82 -30.61
CA ASN A 124 19.52 43.24 -31.90
C ASN A 124 20.10 41.82 -32.21
N ASN A 125 19.35 40.88 -32.80
CA ASN A 125 19.04 40.81 -34.24
C ASN A 125 17.78 39.97 -34.49
N GLY A 126 16.91 40.46 -35.39
CA GLY A 126 15.63 39.87 -35.74
C GLY A 126 15.64 38.90 -36.91
N ASP A 127 14.60 38.07 -36.93
CA ASP A 127 13.89 37.61 -38.12
C ASP A 127 12.38 37.73 -37.83
N VAL A 128 11.65 38.25 -38.82
CA VAL A 128 10.32 38.85 -38.75
C VAL A 128 9.20 37.80 -38.81
N PHE A 129 8.20 37.89 -37.93
CA PHE A 129 6.89 37.25 -38.06
C PHE A 129 5.76 38.32 -37.94
N PRO A 130 4.76 38.35 -38.84
CA PRO A 130 3.65 39.28 -38.73
C PRO A 130 2.56 38.76 -37.78
N GLN A 131 2.14 39.67 -36.90
CA GLN A 131 1.03 39.60 -35.95
C GLN A 131 -0.28 39.94 -36.67
N LEU A 132 -1.35 39.16 -36.45
CA LEU A 132 -2.70 39.52 -36.89
C LEU A 132 -3.74 39.23 -35.79
N ASP A 133 -4.66 40.18 -35.73
CA ASP A 133 -5.55 40.54 -34.62
C ASP A 133 -6.75 39.61 -34.42
N ALA A 134 -7.13 39.49 -33.15
CA ALA A 134 -8.34 38.83 -32.68
C ALA A 134 -9.51 39.83 -32.63
N GLU A 135 -10.02 40.25 -33.78
CA GLU A 135 -11.38 40.82 -33.89
C GLU A 135 -11.92 40.60 -35.30
N GLN A 136 -12.61 39.48 -35.50
CA GLN A 136 -13.61 39.35 -36.56
C GLN A 136 -14.58 38.24 -36.17
N PHE A 137 -15.87 38.52 -36.35
CA PHE A 137 -17.05 37.68 -36.09
C PHE A 137 -17.73 37.83 -34.71
N LEU A 138 -18.21 39.04 -34.45
CA LEU A 138 -19.62 39.22 -34.06
C LEU A 138 -20.35 39.71 -35.32
N PRO A 139 -21.63 39.33 -35.56
CA PRO A 139 -22.67 40.06 -34.83
C PRO A 139 -24.07 39.40 -34.63
N HIS A 140 -24.81 40.05 -33.72
CA HIS A 140 -26.27 40.26 -33.63
C HIS A 140 -27.20 39.15 -33.08
N LEU A 141 -27.66 39.39 -31.84
CA LEU A 141 -28.98 39.01 -31.33
C LEU A 141 -29.96 40.19 -31.48
N PRO A 142 -31.26 39.92 -31.65
CA PRO A 142 -32.27 40.76 -31.01
C PRO A 142 -33.34 39.98 -30.23
N GLU A 143 -33.81 40.64 -29.17
CA GLU A 143 -34.69 40.22 -28.09
C GLU A 143 -36.20 40.45 -28.39
N SER A 144 -37.05 39.69 -27.70
CA SER A 144 -38.39 40.02 -27.14
C SER A 144 -39.17 38.72 -26.85
N SER A 145 -40.07 38.55 -25.88
CA SER A 145 -40.30 39.02 -24.50
C SER A 145 -41.54 38.26 -23.96
N SER A 146 -41.52 37.89 -22.66
CA SER A 146 -42.63 37.59 -21.70
C SER A 146 -43.52 36.30 -21.75
N SER A 147 -43.33 35.49 -20.70
CA SER A 147 -44.26 34.93 -19.68
C SER A 147 -45.43 33.95 -19.97
N ALA A 148 -45.27 32.63 -19.79
CA ALA A 148 -45.78 31.76 -18.71
C ALA A 148 -45.69 30.25 -19.10
N ASP A 149 -44.94 29.44 -18.34
CA ASP A 149 -45.32 28.06 -17.93
C ASP A 149 -44.23 27.44 -17.05
N LEU A 150 -44.29 27.80 -15.77
CA LEU A 150 -43.82 27.00 -14.64
C LEU A 150 -44.90 25.93 -14.34
N ALA A 151 -44.75 24.71 -14.86
CA ALA A 151 -45.28 23.46 -14.30
C ALA A 151 -45.25 22.33 -15.36
N ALA A 152 -44.17 21.53 -15.43
CA ALA A 152 -44.22 20.16 -15.99
C ALA A 152 -42.91 19.35 -15.84
N TRP A 153 -42.06 19.64 -14.85
CA TRP A 153 -41.02 18.67 -14.41
C TRP A 153 -41.18 18.29 -12.93
N SER A 154 -42.36 18.55 -12.36
CA SER A 154 -42.80 18.10 -11.03
C SER A 154 -43.18 16.60 -11.01
N GLY A 155 -42.52 15.75 -11.81
CA GLY A 155 -43.04 14.41 -12.10
C GLY A 155 -42.02 13.32 -12.33
N LEU A 156 -40.74 13.54 -12.02
CA LEU A 156 -39.76 12.47 -11.86
C LEU A 156 -38.91 12.76 -10.62
N ASP A 157 -39.53 12.59 -9.46
CA ASP A 157 -38.82 12.43 -8.19
C ASP A 157 -37.92 11.18 -8.31
N PHE A 158 -36.64 11.41 -8.58
CA PHE A 158 -35.61 10.46 -8.20
C PHE A 158 -35.50 10.53 -6.67
N PRO A 159 -35.59 9.41 -5.94
CA PRO A 159 -35.47 9.43 -4.50
C PRO A 159 -34.07 9.94 -4.10
N PRO A 160 -33.94 10.63 -2.95
CA PRO A 160 -32.64 11.12 -2.48
C PRO A 160 -31.67 9.96 -2.27
N VAL A 161 -30.39 10.21 -2.55
CA VAL A 161 -29.27 9.25 -2.46
C VAL A 161 -28.87 8.95 -1.00
N ASP A 162 -29.86 8.71 -0.12
CA ASP A 162 -29.64 8.37 1.30
C ASP A 162 -30.01 6.92 1.65
N ASP A 163 -30.46 6.11 0.69
CA ASP A 163 -31.05 4.79 0.98
C ASP A 163 -30.09 3.59 0.87
N PHE A 164 -28.77 3.81 0.83
CA PHE A 164 -27.78 2.72 0.88
C PHE A 164 -27.23 2.44 2.30
N LEU A 165 -27.69 3.18 3.33
CA LEU A 165 -27.12 3.13 4.68
C LEU A 165 -28.09 2.93 5.87
N ALA A 166 -29.37 2.62 5.65
CA ALA A 166 -30.32 2.41 6.77
C ALA A 166 -30.77 0.95 6.94
N PRO A 167 -30.74 0.36 8.17
CA PRO A 167 -31.41 -0.91 8.45
C PRO A 167 -32.92 -0.72 8.64
N CYS A 168 -33.72 -1.64 8.09
CA CYS A 168 -35.18 -1.59 8.02
C CYS A 168 -35.89 -1.42 9.38
N PRO A 169 -36.96 -0.60 9.49
CA PRO A 169 -37.82 -0.61 10.66
C PRO A 169 -38.95 -1.63 10.48
N SER A 170 -39.09 -2.56 11.41
CA SER A 170 -40.31 -3.35 11.56
C SER A 170 -41.42 -2.46 12.14
N SER A 171 -42.55 -2.44 11.44
CA SER A 171 -43.80 -1.78 11.82
C SER A 171 -44.29 -2.23 13.20
N SER A 172 -44.57 -1.29 14.09
CA SER A 172 -45.44 -1.54 15.25
C SER A 172 -46.52 -0.46 15.34
N SER A 173 -47.75 -0.96 15.23
CA SER A 173 -49.01 -0.27 15.33
C SER A 173 -49.17 0.41 16.69
N THR A 174 -49.76 1.59 16.67
CA THR A 174 -50.20 2.32 17.86
C THR A 174 -51.12 1.46 18.74
N SER A 175 -50.68 1.14 19.96
CA SER A 175 -51.58 0.88 21.08
C SER A 175 -50.98 1.45 22.35
N SER A 176 -51.73 2.36 22.96
CA SER A 176 -51.42 3.04 24.21
C SER A 176 -51.50 2.06 25.39
N VAL A 177 -50.39 1.81 26.07
CA VAL A 177 -50.38 1.21 27.40
C VAL A 177 -49.47 2.05 28.29
N ASN A 178 -50.08 2.65 29.32
CA ASN A 178 -49.40 3.30 30.43
C ASN A 178 -48.61 2.27 31.23
N GLU A 179 -47.29 2.37 31.30
CA GLU A 179 -46.52 1.70 32.34
C GLU A 179 -45.47 2.64 32.94
N HIS A 180 -45.65 2.92 34.23
CA HIS A 180 -44.67 3.51 35.11
C HIS A 180 -43.65 2.44 35.52
N SER A 181 -42.40 2.55 35.06
CA SER A 181 -41.28 1.83 35.70
C SER A 181 -39.91 2.33 35.20
N THR A 182 -39.18 2.97 36.14
CA THR A 182 -37.71 3.04 36.32
C THR A 182 -36.81 3.00 35.07
N GLY A 183 -36.15 4.13 34.80
CA GLY A 183 -35.20 4.31 33.70
C GLY A 183 -34.05 3.31 33.70
N SER A 184 -34.05 2.46 32.67
CA SER A 184 -32.85 1.80 32.16
C SER A 184 -32.29 2.68 31.05
N SER A 185 -31.05 3.16 31.20
CA SER A 185 -30.33 3.88 30.14
C SER A 185 -30.30 3.05 28.86
N LEU A 186 -30.64 3.66 27.73
CA LEU A 186 -30.60 3.05 26.40
C LEU A 186 -29.19 2.61 25.96
N ASN A 187 -28.15 3.03 26.70
CA ASN A 187 -26.74 2.78 26.41
C ASN A 187 -26.08 2.00 27.56
N TRP A 188 -26.38 0.71 27.70
CA TRP A 188 -25.81 -0.10 28.79
C TRP A 188 -24.26 -0.18 28.77
N TRP A 189 -23.63 0.11 27.63
CA TRP A 189 -22.18 0.17 27.43
C TRP A 189 -21.54 1.50 27.88
N GLU A 190 -22.34 2.50 28.21
CA GLU A 190 -21.90 3.71 28.93
C GLU A 190 -21.91 3.51 30.45
N ASN A 191 -22.52 2.42 30.94
CA ASN A 191 -22.54 2.09 32.36
C ASN A 191 -21.16 1.62 32.83
N ASP A 192 -20.86 1.92 34.10
CA ASP A 192 -19.58 1.61 34.77
C ASP A 192 -19.20 0.13 34.75
N VAL A 193 -20.14 -0.79 34.51
CA VAL A 193 -19.86 -2.24 34.39
C VAL A 193 -19.02 -2.57 33.15
N PHE A 194 -19.18 -1.84 32.04
CA PHE A 194 -18.31 -2.02 30.87
C PHE A 194 -16.90 -1.43 31.11
N CYS A 195 -16.74 -0.50 32.07
CA CYS A 195 -15.44 0.09 32.39
C CYS A 195 -14.43 -0.93 32.93
N GLU A 196 -14.87 -2.02 33.57
CA GLU A 196 -13.99 -3.07 34.09
C GLU A 196 -13.30 -3.86 32.97
N ASN A 197 -13.98 -4.09 31.84
CA ASN A 197 -13.44 -4.85 30.71
C ASN A 197 -12.51 -4.03 29.80
N LYS A 198 -12.49 -2.69 29.90
CA LYS A 198 -11.71 -1.84 28.98
C LYS A 198 -10.20 -2.10 29.09
N GLN A 199 -9.67 -2.26 30.30
CA GLN A 199 -8.24 -2.54 30.49
C GLN A 199 -7.90 -3.94 30.00
N LEU A 200 -8.73 -4.94 30.33
CA LEU A 200 -8.59 -6.30 29.82
C LEU A 200 -8.57 -6.34 28.29
N LEU A 201 -9.50 -5.64 27.62
CA LEU A 201 -9.54 -5.57 26.16
C LEU A 201 -8.30 -4.89 25.58
N LEU A 202 -7.79 -3.83 26.20
CA LEU A 202 -6.53 -3.21 25.78
C LEU A 202 -5.36 -4.20 25.90
N ASP A 203 -5.28 -4.93 27.01
CA ASP A 203 -4.22 -5.91 27.24
C ASP A 203 -4.27 -7.04 26.21
N ILE A 204 -5.46 -7.56 25.91
CA ILE A 204 -5.68 -8.55 24.85
C ILE A 204 -5.21 -8.00 23.51
N PHE A 205 -5.68 -6.82 23.09
CA PHE A 205 -5.27 -6.27 21.79
C PHE A 205 -3.75 -6.03 21.71
N PHE A 206 -3.14 -5.45 22.75
CA PHE A 206 -1.71 -5.15 22.72
C PHE A 206 -0.82 -6.39 22.74
N ALA A 207 -1.31 -7.53 23.23
CA ALA A 207 -0.66 -8.83 23.09
C ALA A 207 -0.68 -9.34 21.62
N HIS A 208 -1.68 -8.96 20.84
CA HIS A 208 -1.89 -9.37 19.45
C HIS A 208 -1.59 -8.27 18.41
N ARG A 209 -1.06 -7.11 18.81
CA ARG A 209 -0.89 -5.95 17.93
C ARG A 209 0.01 -6.20 16.72
N HIS A 210 0.95 -7.16 16.82
CA HIS A 210 1.85 -7.52 15.73
C HIS A 210 1.10 -8.14 14.55
N GLN A 211 0.02 -8.89 14.78
CA GLN A 211 -0.86 -9.44 13.73
C GLN A 211 -1.57 -8.33 12.93
N CYS A 212 -1.64 -7.11 13.49
CA CYS A 212 -2.27 -5.94 12.88
C CYS A 212 -1.25 -4.93 12.29
N SER A 213 0.05 -5.21 12.37
CA SER A 213 1.13 -4.24 12.10
C SER A 213 0.93 -2.90 12.82
N PHE A 214 0.38 -2.94 14.04
CA PHE A 214 0.05 -1.75 14.82
C PHE A 214 1.14 -1.48 15.86
N ASP A 215 2.05 -0.55 15.52
CA ASP A 215 3.15 -0.15 16.39
C ASP A 215 2.90 1.26 16.95
N VAL A 216 2.76 1.34 18.27
CA VAL A 216 2.59 2.58 19.04
C VAL A 216 3.31 2.48 20.39
N HIS A 217 3.53 3.61 21.07
CA HIS A 217 4.02 3.59 22.44
C HIS A 217 2.89 3.19 23.40
N VAL A 218 2.88 1.93 23.84
CA VAL A 218 1.79 1.36 24.65
C VAL A 218 1.53 2.13 25.95
N GLY A 219 2.58 2.53 26.68
CA GLY A 219 2.45 3.28 27.94
C GLY A 219 1.74 4.63 27.74
N ARG A 220 2.35 5.51 26.94
CA ARG A 220 1.73 6.73 26.40
C ARG A 220 0.30 6.54 25.90
N PHE A 221 0.02 5.52 25.08
CA PHE A 221 -1.33 5.27 24.58
C PHE A 221 -2.31 5.03 25.74
N LYS A 222 -1.98 4.14 26.68
CA LYS A 222 -2.82 3.87 27.86
C LYS A 222 -3.02 5.11 28.73
N THR A 223 -1.96 5.88 28.98
CA THR A 223 -2.02 7.14 29.75
C THR A 223 -2.87 8.19 29.02
N SER A 224 -2.79 8.26 27.69
CA SER A 224 -3.54 9.23 26.88
C SER A 224 -5.06 9.03 26.94
N LEU A 225 -5.53 7.82 27.26
CA LEU A 225 -6.96 7.54 27.45
C LEU A 225 -7.56 8.28 28.67
N LEU A 226 -6.71 8.68 29.63
CA LEU A 226 -7.08 9.41 30.85
C LEU A 226 -7.12 10.93 30.64
N LEU A 227 -6.59 11.43 29.52
CA LEU A 227 -6.54 12.87 29.22
C LEU A 227 -7.92 13.45 28.84
N PRO A 228 -8.09 14.78 28.77
CA PRO A 228 -9.32 15.40 28.27
C PRO A 228 -9.64 14.98 26.82
N SER A 229 -10.93 15.01 26.42
CA SER A 229 -11.42 14.46 25.14
C SER A 229 -10.67 14.94 23.88
N ALA A 230 -10.16 16.17 23.87
CA ALA A 230 -9.37 16.71 22.76
C ALA A 230 -7.98 16.06 22.60
N GLN A 231 -7.41 15.53 23.68
CA GLN A 231 -6.08 14.91 23.71
C GLN A 231 -6.13 13.38 23.77
N LYS A 232 -7.32 12.80 23.98
CA LYS A 232 -7.51 11.34 23.88
C LYS A 232 -7.20 10.85 22.47
N PRO A 233 -6.81 9.57 22.31
CA PRO A 233 -6.88 8.90 21.02
C PRO A 233 -8.28 9.04 20.43
N HIS A 234 -8.35 9.09 19.09
CA HIS A 234 -9.63 9.29 18.43
C HIS A 234 -10.59 8.13 18.75
N PRO A 235 -11.88 8.38 19.10
CA PRO A 235 -12.81 7.33 19.51
C PRO A 235 -12.93 6.18 18.51
N SER A 236 -12.88 6.46 17.20
CA SER A 236 -12.94 5.40 16.17
C SER A 236 -11.77 4.41 16.24
N LEU A 237 -10.56 4.89 16.58
CA LEU A 237 -9.39 4.03 16.76
C LEU A 237 -9.54 3.18 18.01
N VAL A 238 -10.00 3.77 19.12
CA VAL A 238 -10.24 3.05 20.37
C VAL A 238 -11.31 1.98 20.17
N ASP A 239 -12.40 2.30 19.47
CA ASP A 239 -13.45 1.33 19.15
C ASP A 239 -12.95 0.22 18.21
N ALA A 240 -12.09 0.52 17.22
CA ALA A 240 -11.47 -0.50 16.39
C ALA A 240 -10.52 -1.43 17.18
N ILE A 241 -9.80 -0.89 18.17
CA ILE A 241 -8.97 -1.67 19.11
C ILE A 241 -9.85 -2.59 19.95
N TYR A 242 -10.96 -2.08 20.51
CA TYR A 242 -11.90 -2.92 21.27
C TYR A 242 -12.59 -3.98 20.42
N LEU A 243 -12.93 -3.67 19.17
CA LEU A 243 -13.46 -4.64 18.22
C LEU A 243 -12.51 -5.83 18.05
N LEU A 244 -11.24 -5.56 17.77
CA LEU A 244 -10.24 -6.60 17.59
C LEU A 244 -9.91 -7.32 18.90
N ALA A 245 -9.93 -6.62 20.04
CA ALA A 245 -9.79 -7.26 21.35
C ALA A 245 -10.92 -8.27 21.64
N CYS A 246 -12.17 -7.89 21.35
CA CYS A 246 -13.32 -8.80 21.46
C CYS A 246 -13.12 -10.04 20.57
N TYR A 247 -12.68 -9.83 19.34
CA TYR A 247 -12.36 -10.91 18.40
C TYR A 247 -11.28 -11.85 18.94
N PHE A 248 -10.16 -11.32 19.43
CA PHE A 248 -9.07 -12.11 20.00
C PHE A 248 -9.43 -12.81 21.31
N SER A 249 -10.33 -12.23 22.11
CA SER A 249 -10.72 -12.80 23.41
C SER A 249 -11.38 -14.17 23.29
N ARG A 250 -12.08 -14.42 22.16
CA ARG A 250 -12.90 -15.62 21.89
C ARG A 250 -13.92 -15.97 22.98
N SER A 251 -14.23 -15.02 23.86
CA SER A 251 -15.26 -15.18 24.88
C SER A 251 -16.62 -14.86 24.25
N PRO A 252 -17.62 -15.75 24.33
CA PRO A 252 -18.94 -15.51 23.73
C PRO A 252 -19.57 -14.18 24.20
N SER A 253 -19.33 -13.82 25.46
CA SER A 253 -19.81 -12.56 26.05
C SER A 253 -19.16 -11.31 25.44
N LEU A 254 -17.88 -11.36 25.09
CA LEU A 254 -17.15 -10.24 24.49
C LEU A 254 -17.32 -10.20 22.97
N THR A 255 -17.36 -11.35 22.30
CA THR A 255 -17.64 -11.47 20.86
C THR A 255 -19.03 -10.91 20.51
N ALA A 256 -20.02 -11.05 21.40
CA ALA A 256 -21.34 -10.41 21.22
C ALA A 256 -21.27 -8.88 21.10
N LEU A 257 -20.15 -8.25 21.51
CA LEU A 257 -19.95 -6.79 21.46
C LEU A 257 -19.35 -6.29 20.15
N GLU A 258 -18.82 -7.18 19.31
CA GLU A 258 -18.17 -6.80 18.05
C GLU A 258 -19.06 -5.92 17.15
N PRO A 259 -20.35 -6.24 16.91
CA PRO A 259 -21.18 -5.41 16.05
C PRO A 259 -21.34 -3.96 16.54
N HIS A 260 -21.28 -3.77 17.86
CA HIS A 260 -21.40 -2.44 18.47
C HIS A 260 -20.14 -1.61 18.24
N PHE A 261 -18.95 -2.17 18.50
CA PHE A 261 -17.69 -1.47 18.26
C PHE A 261 -17.44 -1.23 16.78
N LEU A 262 -17.79 -2.18 15.92
CA LEU A 262 -17.73 -2.02 14.48
C LEU A 262 -18.57 -0.83 14.01
N LYS A 263 -19.85 -0.78 14.40
CA LYS A 263 -20.76 0.31 14.03
C LYS A 263 -20.26 1.67 14.51
N ARG A 264 -19.74 1.75 15.73
CA ARG A 264 -19.22 3.00 16.31
C ARG A 264 -17.93 3.45 15.63
N SER A 265 -17.00 2.53 15.37
CA SER A 265 -15.76 2.85 14.67
C SER A 265 -16.03 3.38 13.25
N LEU A 266 -16.92 2.72 12.51
CA LEU A 266 -17.35 3.18 11.18
C LEU A 266 -17.96 4.58 11.21
N ARG A 267 -18.89 4.84 12.14
CA ARG A 267 -19.49 6.17 12.33
C ARG A 267 -18.44 7.22 12.70
N GLY A 268 -17.53 6.88 13.62
CA GLY A 268 -16.47 7.77 14.05
C GLY A 268 -15.47 8.10 12.94
N ILE A 269 -15.19 7.17 12.03
CA ILE A 269 -14.37 7.46 10.83
C ILE A 269 -15.08 8.49 9.94
N ALA A 270 -16.37 8.29 9.65
CA ALA A 270 -17.13 9.21 8.81
C ALA A 270 -17.17 10.63 9.40
N ASP A 271 -17.45 10.76 10.70
CA ASP A 271 -17.49 12.03 11.42
C ASP A 271 -16.12 12.73 11.45
N ALA A 272 -15.05 11.97 11.68
CA ALA A 272 -13.70 12.52 11.73
C ALA A 272 -13.20 13.03 10.38
N LEU A 273 -13.59 12.37 9.27
CA LEU A 273 -13.25 12.83 7.92
C LEU A 273 -13.94 14.16 7.58
N GLN A 274 -15.18 14.38 8.07
CA GLN A 274 -15.89 15.64 7.88
C GLN A 274 -15.19 16.80 8.60
N HIS A 275 -14.65 16.56 9.79
CA HIS A 275 -14.08 17.60 10.66
C HIS A 275 -12.54 17.63 10.68
N SER A 276 -11.87 16.78 9.90
CA SER A 276 -10.41 16.60 9.92
C SER A 276 -9.83 16.31 11.31
N ASP A 277 -10.56 15.54 12.15
CA ASP A 277 -10.15 15.23 13.52
C ASP A 277 -9.15 14.07 13.57
N ARG A 278 -7.91 14.35 14.02
CA ARG A 278 -6.85 13.35 14.29
C ARG A 278 -6.74 12.27 13.20
N ILE A 279 -6.66 12.72 11.93
CA ILE A 279 -6.77 11.84 10.75
C ILE A 279 -5.77 10.66 10.75
N VAL A 280 -4.58 10.79 11.35
CA VAL A 280 -3.64 9.65 11.46
C VAL A 280 -4.27 8.49 12.25
N HIS A 281 -4.98 8.77 13.36
CA HIS A 281 -5.71 7.75 14.11
C HIS A 281 -6.87 7.17 13.30
N VAL A 282 -7.53 7.98 12.47
CA VAL A 282 -8.60 7.54 11.57
C VAL A 282 -8.06 6.56 10.52
N LEU A 283 -6.87 6.80 9.96
CA LEU A 283 -6.26 5.88 9.00
C LEU A 283 -5.82 4.57 9.66
N GLN A 284 -5.26 4.63 10.87
CA GLN A 284 -4.96 3.43 11.67
C GLN A 284 -6.24 2.64 11.97
N ALA A 285 -7.32 3.30 12.37
CA ALA A 285 -8.63 2.68 12.60
C ALA A 285 -9.14 2.00 11.32
N SER A 286 -9.05 2.66 10.17
CA SER A 286 -9.43 2.08 8.88
C SER A 286 -8.59 0.85 8.54
N CYS A 287 -7.28 0.84 8.83
CA CYS A 287 -6.45 -0.36 8.68
C CYS A 287 -6.89 -1.50 9.60
N LEU A 288 -7.21 -1.21 10.87
CA LEU A 288 -7.71 -2.23 11.80
C LEU A 288 -9.06 -2.82 11.35
N LEU A 289 -9.97 -1.98 10.84
CA LEU A 289 -11.23 -2.45 10.25
C LEU A 289 -10.98 -3.28 8.98
N ALA A 290 -10.07 -2.85 8.11
CA ALA A 290 -9.71 -3.61 6.91
C ALA A 290 -9.26 -5.03 7.27
N VAL A 291 -8.34 -5.12 8.23
CA VAL A 291 -7.81 -6.37 8.78
C VAL A 291 -8.93 -7.22 9.37
N TYR A 292 -9.82 -6.65 10.19
CA TYR A 292 -11.00 -7.35 10.73
C TYR A 292 -11.87 -7.97 9.62
N PHE A 293 -12.18 -7.21 8.56
CA PHE A 293 -13.00 -7.70 7.45
C PHE A 293 -12.30 -8.80 6.65
N PHE A 294 -11.01 -8.63 6.36
CA PHE A 294 -10.23 -9.66 5.68
C PHE A 294 -10.20 -10.97 6.47
N TRP A 295 -10.06 -10.91 7.80
CA TRP A 295 -10.04 -12.11 8.65
C TRP A 295 -11.35 -12.90 8.57
N HIS A 296 -12.47 -12.20 8.46
CA HIS A 296 -13.81 -12.79 8.26
C HIS A 296 -14.08 -13.25 6.83
N GLY A 297 -13.15 -13.05 5.89
CA GLY A 297 -13.39 -13.35 4.47
C GLY A 297 -14.23 -12.30 3.73
N ARG A 298 -14.49 -11.13 4.33
CA ARG A 298 -15.24 -10.01 3.73
C ARG A 298 -14.29 -9.15 2.88
N THR A 299 -13.85 -9.72 1.76
CA THR A 299 -12.78 -9.17 0.91
C THR A 299 -13.05 -7.74 0.44
N LEU A 300 -14.25 -7.44 -0.06
CA LEU A 300 -14.54 -6.12 -0.65
C LEU A 300 -14.54 -4.99 0.39
N GLU A 301 -15.08 -5.27 1.58
CA GLU A 301 -15.08 -4.29 2.68
C GLU A 301 -13.68 -4.07 3.24
N GLY A 302 -12.91 -5.15 3.40
CA GLY A 302 -11.51 -5.06 3.76
C GLY A 302 -10.72 -4.19 2.77
N TYR A 303 -10.91 -4.45 1.48
CA TYR A 303 -10.25 -3.72 0.40
C TYR A 303 -10.67 -2.25 0.34
N TYR A 304 -11.95 -1.94 0.56
CA TYR A 304 -12.44 -0.56 0.66
C TYR A 304 -11.68 0.23 1.73
N HIS A 305 -11.60 -0.33 2.95
CA HIS A 305 -10.96 0.35 4.07
C HIS A 305 -9.44 0.46 3.92
N SER A 306 -8.76 -0.56 3.39
CA SER A 306 -7.31 -0.48 3.13
C SER A 306 -7.01 0.52 2.01
N SER A 307 -7.84 0.56 0.96
CA SER A 307 -7.64 1.45 -0.19
C SER A 307 -7.84 2.92 0.18
N ILE A 308 -8.84 3.23 0.99
CA ILE A 308 -9.07 4.60 1.46
C ILE A 308 -7.92 5.05 2.36
N ALA A 309 -7.47 4.21 3.28
CA ALA A 309 -6.32 4.52 4.13
C ALA A 309 -5.06 4.79 3.29
N ALA A 310 -4.78 3.94 2.29
CA ALA A 310 -3.66 4.11 1.38
C ALA A 310 -3.71 5.43 0.59
N ARG A 311 -4.87 5.77 0.01
CA ARG A 311 -5.02 7.00 -0.79
C ARG A 311 -4.95 8.26 0.08
N LEU A 312 -5.57 8.25 1.25
CA LEU A 312 -5.50 9.37 2.19
C LEU A 312 -4.08 9.55 2.73
N ALA A 313 -3.34 8.48 2.99
CA ALA A 313 -1.94 8.57 3.42
C ALA A 313 -1.08 9.35 2.42
N VAL A 314 -1.28 9.14 1.12
CA VAL A 314 -0.61 9.91 0.06
C VAL A 314 -1.04 11.38 0.08
N GLY A 315 -2.35 11.64 0.20
CA GLY A 315 -2.89 13.01 0.29
C GLY A 315 -2.35 13.81 1.48
N LEU A 316 -2.05 13.13 2.59
CA LEU A 316 -1.47 13.69 3.81
C LEU A 316 0.06 13.77 3.80
N GLY A 317 0.71 13.22 2.75
CA GLY A 317 2.17 13.18 2.64
C GLY A 317 2.85 12.14 3.55
N LEU A 318 2.10 11.24 4.19
CA LEU A 318 2.65 10.23 5.09
C LEU A 318 3.64 9.28 4.39
N HIS A 319 3.59 9.17 3.06
CA HIS A 319 4.50 8.37 2.24
C HIS A 319 5.86 9.04 2.00
N GLN A 320 6.07 10.29 2.41
CA GLN A 320 7.31 11.04 2.18
C GLN A 320 8.00 11.55 3.47
N ILE A 321 7.75 10.91 4.62
CA ILE A 321 8.34 11.35 5.90
C ILE A 321 9.85 11.03 5.93
N GLN A 322 10.68 12.04 5.67
CA GLN A 322 12.14 11.90 5.66
C GLN A 322 12.82 12.33 6.96
N SER A 323 12.32 13.41 7.57
CA SER A 323 12.88 14.01 8.78
C SER A 323 11.81 14.76 9.56
N LYS A 324 12.15 15.33 10.72
CA LYS A 324 11.22 16.17 11.49
C LYS A 324 10.99 17.51 10.82
N GLU A 325 12.05 18.07 10.29
CA GLU A 325 12.05 19.35 9.59
C GLU A 325 11.14 19.27 8.36
N TRP A 326 11.00 18.07 7.74
CA TRP A 326 10.03 17.82 6.68
C TRP A 326 8.61 18.29 7.05
N PHE A 327 8.13 17.98 8.27
CA PHE A 327 6.81 18.42 8.72
C PHE A 327 6.74 19.94 8.87
N GLN A 328 7.78 20.56 9.41
CA GLN A 328 7.87 22.02 9.55
C GLN A 328 7.89 22.70 8.17
N TYR A 329 8.63 22.16 7.20
CA TYR A 329 8.68 22.67 5.83
C TYR A 329 7.36 22.52 5.09
N GLN A 330 6.64 21.42 5.27
CA GLN A 330 5.32 21.24 4.67
C GLN A 330 4.28 22.19 5.26
N PHE A 331 4.27 22.35 6.59
CA PHE A 331 3.35 23.25 7.27
C PHE A 331 3.61 24.72 6.91
N THR A 332 4.87 25.18 6.97
CA THR A 332 5.25 26.58 6.67
C THR A 332 5.12 26.96 5.19
N ARG A 333 5.29 26.03 4.25
CA ARG A 333 5.06 26.30 2.82
C ARG A 333 3.59 26.49 2.46
N THR A 334 2.66 25.99 3.28
CA THR A 334 1.23 26.22 3.03
C THR A 334 0.79 27.63 3.39
N SER A 335 1.51 28.33 4.28
CA SER A 335 1.13 29.66 4.76
C SER A 335 1.73 30.84 3.99
N TYR A 336 2.82 30.66 3.20
CA TYR A 336 3.54 31.82 2.63
C TYR A 336 4.07 31.73 1.17
N SER A 337 3.83 30.69 0.36
CA SER A 337 4.22 30.78 -1.07
C SER A 337 3.39 29.95 -2.05
N ASN A 338 2.96 30.60 -3.14
CA ASN A 338 2.34 29.99 -4.32
C ASN A 338 3.38 29.50 -5.36
N GLU A 339 4.68 29.63 -5.11
CA GLU A 339 5.74 29.45 -6.12
C GLU A 339 6.62 28.20 -5.93
N ALA A 340 6.35 27.35 -4.92
CA ALA A 340 7.10 26.10 -4.80
C ALA A 340 6.73 25.14 -5.95
N PRO A 341 7.70 24.57 -6.70
CA PRO A 341 7.42 23.61 -7.75
C PRO A 341 6.57 22.45 -7.20
N ALA A 342 5.54 22.09 -7.94
CA ALA A 342 4.52 21.14 -7.53
C ALA A 342 4.95 19.66 -7.71
N PRO A 343 5.85 19.12 -6.88
CA PRO A 343 5.65 17.71 -6.51
C PRO A 343 5.65 17.41 -5.00
N LEU A 344 5.87 18.40 -4.11
CA LEU A 344 6.21 18.14 -2.70
C LEU A 344 5.18 18.65 -1.66
N LYS A 345 4.03 19.17 -2.09
CA LYS A 345 2.98 19.68 -1.19
C LYS A 345 1.97 18.57 -0.89
N ALA A 346 1.86 18.13 0.36
CA ALA A 346 0.70 17.35 0.80
C ALA A 346 -0.58 18.15 0.50
N SER A 347 -1.61 17.49 -0.01
CA SER A 347 -2.87 18.15 -0.37
C SER A 347 -3.61 18.63 0.89
N VAL A 348 -3.43 17.90 2.00
CA VAL A 348 -3.94 18.25 3.33
C VAL A 348 -2.77 18.14 4.32
N PRO A 349 -2.11 19.24 4.69
CA PRO A 349 -0.93 19.19 5.55
C PRO A 349 -1.30 18.77 6.98
N LEU A 350 -0.53 17.85 7.56
CA LEU A 350 -0.62 17.50 8.97
C LEU A 350 0.12 18.53 9.82
N ASN A 351 -0.39 18.79 11.02
CA ASN A 351 0.36 19.54 12.03
C ASN A 351 1.70 18.85 12.30
N PRO A 352 2.81 19.58 12.56
CA PRO A 352 4.06 18.95 12.96
C PRO A 352 3.91 18.02 14.17
N PRO A 353 4.65 16.91 14.24
CA PRO A 353 4.63 16.03 15.40
C PRO A 353 5.07 16.79 16.65
N SER A 354 4.41 16.53 17.76
CA SER A 354 4.65 17.21 19.05
C SER A 354 5.96 16.79 19.69
N ASP A 355 6.39 15.55 19.47
CA ASP A 355 7.58 14.95 20.08
C ASP A 355 8.20 13.82 19.23
N GLU A 356 9.29 13.22 19.73
CA GLU A 356 9.98 12.07 19.11
C GLU A 356 9.08 10.85 18.96
N VAL A 357 8.21 10.61 19.94
CA VAL A 357 7.36 9.41 19.98
C VAL A 357 6.27 9.53 18.91
N GLU A 358 5.61 10.68 18.80
CA GLU A 358 4.58 10.94 17.79
C GLU A 358 5.18 10.90 16.38
N TYR A 359 6.41 11.40 16.20
CA TYR A 359 7.14 11.28 14.94
C TYR A 359 7.34 9.81 14.54
N ALA A 360 7.80 8.96 15.47
CA ALA A 360 7.97 7.53 15.23
C ALA A 360 6.62 6.82 14.98
N GLU A 361 5.56 7.19 15.71
CA GLU A 361 4.22 6.63 15.55
C GLU A 361 3.60 6.97 14.19
N ARG A 362 3.85 8.18 13.64
CA ARG A 362 3.41 8.53 12.28
C ARG A 362 4.12 7.74 11.19
N ILE A 363 5.42 7.48 11.36
CA ILE A 363 6.17 6.57 10.48
C ILE A 363 5.60 5.16 10.57
N ALA A 364 5.35 4.66 11.78
CA ALA A 364 4.74 3.36 12.00
C ALA A 364 3.35 3.26 11.37
N ALA A 365 2.51 4.29 11.47
CA ALA A 365 1.20 4.35 10.86
C ALA A 365 1.26 4.23 9.33
N PHE A 366 2.20 4.94 8.67
CA PHE A 366 2.41 4.76 7.23
C PHE A 366 2.78 3.31 6.88
N TRP A 367 3.68 2.70 7.63
CA TRP A 367 4.11 1.33 7.37
C TRP A 367 3.04 0.27 7.70
N GLN A 368 2.13 0.55 8.64
CA GLN A 368 0.93 -0.25 8.83
C GLN A 368 0.05 -0.22 7.57
N ILE A 369 -0.23 0.98 7.04
CA ILE A 369 -1.02 1.18 5.83
C ILE A 369 -0.38 0.45 4.64
N PHE A 370 0.93 0.61 4.45
CA PHE A 370 1.70 -0.09 3.43
C PHE A 370 1.59 -1.61 3.58
N ALA A 371 1.81 -2.15 4.78
CA ALA A 371 1.80 -3.59 5.00
C ALA A 371 0.41 -4.21 4.73
N VAL A 372 -0.66 -3.56 5.19
CA VAL A 372 -2.04 -4.01 4.97
C VAL A 372 -2.41 -3.95 3.48
N ASP A 373 -2.15 -2.82 2.80
CA ASP A 373 -2.44 -2.67 1.36
C ASP A 373 -1.73 -3.75 0.53
N ARG A 374 -0.42 -3.93 0.75
CA ARG A 374 0.41 -4.85 -0.05
C ARG A 374 0.12 -6.32 0.21
N ALA A 375 0.02 -6.71 1.48
CA ALA A 375 -0.23 -8.11 1.81
C ALA A 375 -1.60 -8.57 1.29
N TRP A 376 -2.64 -7.76 1.50
CA TRP A 376 -4.00 -8.16 1.16
C TRP A 376 -4.36 -7.93 -0.32
N ALA A 377 -3.68 -7.03 -1.04
CA ALA A 377 -3.75 -6.98 -2.50
C ALA A 377 -3.33 -8.33 -3.11
N VAL A 378 -2.22 -8.90 -2.66
CA VAL A 378 -1.76 -10.22 -3.13
C VAL A 378 -2.73 -11.33 -2.74
N ALA A 379 -3.22 -11.34 -1.49
CA ALA A 379 -4.13 -12.36 -0.99
C ALA A 379 -5.47 -12.42 -1.73
N THR A 380 -5.96 -11.26 -2.15
CA THR A 380 -7.27 -11.11 -2.78
C THR A 380 -7.20 -11.07 -4.31
N GLY A 381 -6.02 -10.83 -4.87
CA GLY A 381 -5.83 -10.58 -6.30
C GLY A 381 -6.29 -9.19 -6.75
N LEU A 382 -6.67 -8.31 -5.82
CA LEU A 382 -7.05 -6.93 -6.10
C LEU A 382 -5.81 -6.03 -6.22
N PRO A 383 -5.87 -4.93 -7.01
CA PRO A 383 -4.71 -4.06 -7.21
C PRO A 383 -4.37 -3.28 -5.94
N THR A 384 -3.08 -3.02 -5.72
CA THR A 384 -2.60 -2.15 -4.62
C THR A 384 -3.12 -0.72 -4.80
N ALA A 385 -3.60 -0.11 -3.72
CA ALA A 385 -4.07 1.27 -3.76
C ALA A 385 -2.95 2.29 -3.50
N LEU A 386 -1.90 1.90 -2.78
CA LEU A 386 -0.77 2.78 -2.51
C LEU A 386 0.20 2.77 -3.70
N PRO A 387 0.44 3.92 -4.36
CA PRO A 387 1.36 3.98 -5.49
C PRO A 387 2.81 3.76 -5.05
N ASP A 388 3.63 3.24 -5.95
CA ASP A 388 5.06 2.96 -5.77
C ASP A 388 5.76 3.05 -7.12
N ASP A 389 5.44 4.11 -7.85
CA ASP A 389 6.10 4.47 -9.10
C ASP A 389 7.22 5.48 -8.82
N ASP A 390 8.06 5.72 -9.84
CA ASP A 390 9.16 6.69 -9.74
C ASP A 390 8.69 8.15 -9.80
N HIS A 391 7.38 8.39 -9.89
CA HIS A 391 6.87 9.74 -10.06
C HIS A 391 7.02 10.53 -8.74
N PRO A 392 7.54 11.78 -8.76
CA PRO A 392 7.91 12.50 -7.54
C PRO A 392 6.80 12.71 -6.50
N ARG A 393 5.52 12.69 -6.90
CA ARG A 393 4.38 12.84 -5.99
C ARG A 393 3.96 11.53 -5.30
N SER A 394 4.31 10.39 -5.87
CA SER A 394 3.76 9.07 -5.52
C SER A 394 4.84 8.12 -5.02
N ARG A 395 6.11 8.36 -5.35
CA ARG A 395 7.25 7.61 -4.83
C ARG A 395 7.26 7.64 -3.29
N ILE A 396 7.51 6.48 -2.71
CA ILE A 396 7.63 6.30 -1.26
C ILE A 396 9.04 6.74 -0.84
N GLU A 397 9.12 7.75 0.01
CA GLU A 397 10.38 8.25 0.57
C GLU A 397 10.44 8.16 2.09
N THR A 398 9.36 7.66 2.71
CA THR A 398 9.31 7.48 4.16
C THR A 398 10.43 6.57 4.63
N ILE A 399 11.15 7.02 5.64
CA ILE A 399 12.21 6.23 6.25
C ILE A 399 11.67 4.93 6.83
N TRP A 400 12.50 3.89 6.87
CA TRP A 400 12.13 2.58 7.42
C TRP A 400 11.63 2.69 8.87
N PRO A 401 10.77 1.77 9.33
CA PRO A 401 10.27 1.76 10.71
C PRO A 401 11.41 1.89 11.72
N MET A 402 11.28 2.87 12.61
CA MET A 402 12.26 3.13 13.66
C MET A 402 11.74 2.61 15.01
N PRO A 403 12.63 2.27 15.97
CA PRO A 403 12.20 1.97 17.34
C PRO A 403 11.47 3.16 17.94
N ILE A 404 10.30 2.93 18.53
CA ILE A 404 9.58 3.96 19.26
C ILE A 404 10.30 4.15 20.60
N PRO A 405 10.74 5.38 20.97
CA PRO A 405 11.43 5.61 22.23
C PRO A 405 10.55 5.18 23.40
N SER A 406 10.97 4.16 24.15
CA SER A 406 10.33 3.80 25.41
C SER A 406 10.85 4.71 26.52
N ASP A 407 9.99 5.11 27.46
CA ASP A 407 10.45 5.67 28.73
C ASP A 407 11.42 4.64 29.35
N SER A 408 12.66 5.08 29.59
CA SER A 408 13.72 4.26 30.13
C SER A 408 13.23 3.53 31.38
N GLU A 409 13.20 2.20 31.36
CA GLU A 409 13.48 1.46 32.60
C GLU A 409 14.81 2.05 33.12
N PRO A 410 14.89 2.49 34.39
CA PRO A 410 16.11 3.07 34.90
C PRO A 410 17.22 2.05 34.67
N ALA A 411 18.20 2.45 33.86
CA ALA A 411 19.37 1.65 33.59
C ALA A 411 19.90 1.16 34.93
N LEU A 412 19.83 -0.15 35.16
CA LEU A 412 20.61 -0.79 36.20
C LEU A 412 22.05 -0.38 35.92
N ASN A 413 22.56 0.51 36.77
CA ASN A 413 23.90 1.06 36.71
C ASN A 413 24.89 -0.08 36.46
N GLY A 414 25.60 -0.01 35.32
CA GLY A 414 26.84 -0.75 35.14
C GLY A 414 27.00 -1.49 33.82
N ALA A 415 27.13 -0.76 32.71
CA ALA A 415 28.22 -0.96 31.74
C ALA A 415 28.11 0.06 30.62
N LEU A 416 29.22 0.77 30.38
CA LEU A 416 29.43 1.78 29.36
C LEU A 416 29.16 1.22 27.95
N ILE A 417 28.01 1.54 27.35
CA ILE A 417 27.89 1.63 25.90
C ILE A 417 27.03 2.85 25.58
N GLU A 418 27.68 3.98 25.32
CA GLU A 418 27.06 5.10 24.60
C GLU A 418 26.50 4.58 23.26
N PRO A 419 25.28 4.98 22.85
CA PRO A 419 24.84 4.71 21.51
C PRO A 419 25.67 5.58 20.57
N LEU A 420 26.71 4.98 19.96
CA LEU A 420 27.48 5.63 18.91
C LEU A 420 26.53 6.03 17.77
N ALA A 421 26.23 7.32 17.72
CA ALA A 421 25.80 8.00 16.51
C ALA A 421 26.87 7.74 15.42
N GLY A 422 26.57 6.88 14.45
CA GLY A 422 27.43 6.69 13.28
C GLY A 422 27.66 5.27 12.74
N ALA A 423 26.90 4.24 13.16
CA ALA A 423 27.01 2.90 12.57
C ALA A 423 26.01 2.66 11.42
N HIS A 424 26.22 3.33 10.29
CA HIS A 424 25.72 2.82 9.01
C HIS A 424 26.60 1.62 8.62
N LEU A 425 26.16 0.39 8.96
CA LEU A 425 26.42 -0.88 8.27
C LEU A 425 25.76 -2.04 9.06
N SER A 426 24.73 -2.65 8.48
CA SER A 426 24.37 -4.08 8.61
C SER A 426 24.31 -4.72 10.01
N GLY A 427 23.12 -4.95 10.58
CA GLY A 427 23.00 -5.95 11.66
C GLY A 427 21.68 -6.10 12.40
N SER A 428 20.95 -5.02 12.70
CA SER A 428 19.64 -5.12 13.38
C SER A 428 18.65 -4.12 12.80
N SER A 429 18.08 -4.46 11.64
CA SER A 429 16.87 -3.77 11.21
C SER A 429 15.81 -4.03 12.29
N PRO A 430 15.12 -3.01 12.84
CA PRO A 430 14.03 -3.23 13.79
C PRO A 430 13.06 -4.27 13.22
N LEU A 431 12.53 -5.17 14.05
CA LEU A 431 11.68 -6.28 13.59
C LEU A 431 10.55 -5.82 12.65
N ALA A 432 9.94 -4.65 12.94
CA ALA A 432 8.97 -3.99 12.07
C ALA A 432 9.49 -3.72 10.64
N SER A 433 10.73 -3.26 10.50
CA SER A 433 11.36 -3.07 9.18
C SER A 433 11.53 -4.40 8.43
N LEU A 434 11.86 -5.49 9.12
CA LEU A 434 11.98 -6.81 8.48
C LEU A 434 10.61 -7.31 8.00
N ARG A 435 9.57 -7.18 8.83
CA ARG A 435 8.20 -7.56 8.44
C ARG A 435 7.74 -6.80 7.18
N VAL A 436 7.93 -5.48 7.16
CA VAL A 436 7.59 -4.64 6.01
C VAL A 436 8.38 -5.04 4.76
N LYS A 437 9.67 -5.32 4.87
CA LYS A 437 10.50 -5.78 3.75
C LYS A 437 10.05 -7.14 3.21
N ALA A 438 9.66 -8.06 4.08
CA ALA A 438 9.11 -9.35 3.67
C ALA A 438 7.80 -9.17 2.88
N VAL A 439 6.89 -8.31 3.36
CA VAL A 439 5.65 -7.97 2.64
C VAL A 439 5.95 -7.28 1.30
N ALA A 440 6.92 -6.37 1.25
CA ALA A 440 7.32 -5.71 0.00
C ALA A 440 7.87 -6.68 -1.05
N LEU A 441 8.68 -7.65 -0.64
CA LEU A 441 9.19 -8.71 -1.54
C LEU A 441 8.07 -9.66 -1.99
N PHE A 442 7.18 -10.04 -1.08
CA PHE A 442 6.01 -10.85 -1.36
C PHE A 442 5.10 -10.22 -2.42
N GLU A 443 4.83 -8.92 -2.29
CA GLU A 443 4.01 -8.18 -3.24
C GLU A 443 4.73 -7.91 -4.57
N ARG A 444 6.00 -7.48 -4.55
CA ARG A 444 6.76 -7.23 -5.78
C ARG A 444 6.87 -8.47 -6.67
N THR A 445 7.09 -9.63 -6.08
CA THR A 445 7.17 -10.91 -6.82
C THR A 445 5.81 -11.36 -7.34
N ALA A 446 4.73 -11.15 -6.59
CA ALA A 446 3.37 -11.39 -7.07
C ALA A 446 3.02 -10.49 -8.27
N ARG A 447 3.35 -9.20 -8.18
CA ARG A 447 3.16 -8.22 -9.27
C ARG A 447 3.98 -8.57 -10.50
N PHE A 448 5.25 -8.95 -10.32
CA PHE A 448 6.10 -9.43 -11.40
C PHE A 448 5.50 -10.65 -12.11
N SER A 449 4.97 -11.60 -11.34
CA SER A 449 4.29 -12.77 -11.92
C SER A 449 2.98 -12.42 -12.63
N ALA A 450 2.19 -11.48 -12.10
CA ALA A 450 0.96 -11.04 -12.76
C ALA A 450 1.22 -10.21 -14.04
N SER A 451 2.39 -9.59 -14.17
CA SER A 451 2.74 -8.80 -15.37
C SER A 451 2.90 -9.69 -16.60
N PRO A 452 2.23 -9.38 -17.74
CA PRO A 452 2.44 -10.08 -19.00
C PRO A 452 3.81 -9.75 -19.62
N ASN A 453 4.31 -8.52 -19.39
CA ASN A 453 5.62 -8.08 -19.85
C ASN A 453 6.61 -8.22 -18.69
N LYS A 454 7.39 -9.29 -18.69
CA LYS A 454 8.45 -9.50 -17.69
C LYS A 454 9.60 -8.53 -18.00
N ASP A 455 9.97 -7.71 -17.02
CA ASP A 455 11.14 -6.86 -17.09
C ASP A 455 12.39 -7.64 -16.65
N ASP A 456 13.58 -7.04 -16.80
CA ASP A 456 14.86 -7.65 -16.41
C ASP A 456 15.04 -7.74 -14.86
N SER A 457 13.98 -7.50 -14.08
CA SER A 457 14.04 -7.46 -12.62
C SER A 457 14.12 -8.83 -11.96
N HIS A 458 13.85 -9.93 -12.69
CA HIS A 458 13.83 -11.30 -12.16
C HIS A 458 15.08 -11.63 -11.33
N TYR A 459 16.27 -11.42 -11.90
CA TYR A 459 17.53 -11.71 -11.22
C TYR A 459 17.73 -10.87 -9.95
N SER A 460 17.34 -9.59 -9.98
CA SER A 460 17.44 -8.70 -8.82
C SER A 460 16.48 -9.11 -7.71
N LEU A 461 15.26 -9.54 -8.05
CA LEU A 461 14.29 -10.05 -7.09
C LEU A 461 14.79 -11.35 -6.46
N GLU A 462 15.29 -12.28 -7.27
CA GLU A 462 15.84 -13.56 -6.80
C GLU A 462 17.03 -13.37 -5.85
N LEU A 463 17.95 -12.46 -6.19
CA LEU A 463 19.07 -12.12 -5.31
C LEU A 463 18.58 -11.54 -3.99
N SER A 464 17.57 -10.66 -4.03
CA SER A 464 16.98 -10.04 -2.84
C SER A 464 16.31 -11.09 -1.93
N LEU A 465 15.57 -12.04 -2.51
CA LEU A 465 14.96 -13.15 -1.77
C LEU A 465 16.02 -14.03 -1.09
N THR A 466 17.07 -14.39 -1.82
CA THR A 466 18.16 -15.25 -1.31
C THR A 466 18.91 -14.57 -0.15
N GLN A 467 19.24 -13.29 -0.31
CA GLN A 467 19.88 -12.50 0.74
C GLN A 467 18.98 -12.37 1.96
N PHE A 468 17.70 -12.06 1.77
CA PHE A 468 16.75 -11.90 2.86
C PHE A 468 16.51 -13.22 3.62
N SER A 469 16.34 -14.33 2.91
CA SER A 469 16.20 -15.67 3.50
C SER A 469 17.42 -16.03 4.35
N THR A 470 18.63 -15.78 3.85
CA THR A 470 19.88 -16.04 4.58
C THR A 470 19.94 -15.21 5.87
N ASN A 471 19.55 -13.94 5.81
CA ASN A 471 19.50 -13.07 6.98
C ASN A 471 18.50 -13.55 8.03
N LEU A 472 17.31 -14.01 7.62
CA LEU A 472 16.31 -14.57 8.55
C LEU A 472 16.81 -15.86 9.22
N SER A 473 17.47 -16.75 8.48
CA SER A 473 18.05 -17.98 9.05
C SER A 473 19.14 -17.67 10.08
N ASN A 474 19.98 -16.66 9.81
CA ASN A 474 20.99 -16.21 10.76
C ASN A 474 20.36 -15.63 12.03
N LEU A 475 19.30 -14.82 11.89
CA LEU A 475 18.55 -14.27 13.03
C LEU A 475 17.91 -15.38 13.88
N SER A 476 17.34 -16.40 13.24
CA SER A 476 16.79 -17.57 13.92
C SER A 476 17.86 -18.31 14.74
N ALA A 477 19.03 -18.55 14.15
CA ALA A 477 20.14 -19.23 14.83
C ALA A 477 20.70 -18.42 16.02
N GLN A 478 20.59 -17.09 15.97
CA GLN A 478 21.11 -16.17 16.97
C GLN A 478 20.06 -15.69 17.98
N GLN A 479 18.83 -16.20 17.94
CA GLN A 479 17.70 -15.68 18.72
C GLN A 479 17.99 -15.60 20.23
N TYR A 480 18.73 -16.57 20.79
CA TYR A 480 19.10 -16.61 22.21
C TYR A 480 20.23 -15.64 22.60
N THR A 481 20.83 -14.94 21.64
CA THR A 481 21.93 -13.98 21.87
C THR A 481 21.53 -12.53 21.61
N LEU A 482 20.31 -12.30 21.12
CA LEU A 482 19.81 -10.97 20.82
C LEU A 482 19.35 -10.25 22.09
N PRO A 483 19.55 -8.91 22.18
CA PRO A 483 19.08 -8.11 23.30
C PRO A 483 17.55 -7.89 23.29
N TYR A 484 16.81 -8.51 22.38
CA TYR A 484 15.37 -8.40 22.24
C TYR A 484 14.76 -9.76 21.86
N VAL A 485 13.54 -10.02 22.31
CA VAL A 485 12.80 -11.25 22.00
C VAL A 485 12.15 -11.13 20.62
N VAL A 486 12.54 -12.00 19.68
CA VAL A 486 11.80 -12.23 18.43
C VAL A 486 10.80 -13.34 18.71
N SER A 487 9.52 -13.12 18.43
CA SER A 487 8.52 -14.19 18.53
C SER A 487 8.76 -15.24 17.43
N ASN A 488 8.64 -16.52 17.78
CA ASN A 488 8.69 -17.61 16.81
C ASN A 488 7.69 -17.40 15.66
N ALA A 489 6.48 -16.94 15.99
CA ALA A 489 5.42 -16.66 15.02
C ALA A 489 5.80 -15.57 14.00
N ASP A 490 6.56 -14.55 14.41
CA ASP A 490 7.02 -13.49 13.50
C ASP A 490 8.05 -13.99 12.50
N LEU A 491 9.00 -14.81 12.98
CA LEU A 491 10.01 -15.40 12.13
C LEU A 491 9.37 -16.36 11.11
N VAL A 492 8.47 -17.22 11.57
CA VAL A 492 7.71 -18.12 10.70
C VAL A 492 6.89 -17.33 9.68
N GLY A 493 6.22 -16.26 10.10
CA GLY A 493 5.46 -15.38 9.20
C GLY A 493 6.33 -14.77 8.11
N MET A 494 7.48 -14.20 8.47
CA MET A 494 8.42 -13.61 7.51
C MET A 494 9.01 -14.66 6.56
N GLN A 495 9.44 -15.81 7.07
CA GLN A 495 9.98 -16.90 6.23
C GLN A 495 8.92 -17.43 5.26
N THR A 496 7.69 -17.61 5.73
CA THR A 496 6.56 -18.06 4.91
C THR A 496 6.23 -17.08 3.78
N LEU A 497 6.26 -15.76 4.03
CA LEU A 497 6.12 -14.74 2.98
C LEU A 497 7.23 -14.84 1.92
N ILE A 498 8.48 -15.09 2.34
CA ILE A 498 9.64 -15.17 1.42
C ILE A 498 9.61 -16.45 0.58
N PHE A 499 9.18 -17.57 1.15
CA PHE A 499 8.95 -18.79 0.37
C PHE A 499 7.82 -18.59 -0.65
N ALA A 500 6.74 -17.89 -0.28
CA ALA A 500 5.65 -17.59 -1.21
C ALA A 500 6.10 -16.64 -2.31
N ALA A 501 6.92 -15.65 -1.97
CA ALA A 501 7.55 -14.76 -2.94
C ALA A 501 8.45 -15.51 -3.94
N THR A 502 9.17 -16.53 -3.46
CA THR A 502 9.96 -17.43 -4.32
C THR A 502 9.06 -18.22 -5.28
N ILE A 503 7.94 -18.75 -4.78
CA ILE A 503 6.94 -19.43 -5.63
C ILE A 503 6.40 -18.46 -6.68
N HIS A 504 6.00 -17.23 -6.30
CA HIS A 504 5.50 -16.23 -7.25
C HIS A 504 6.49 -15.96 -8.37
N LEU A 505 7.78 -15.80 -8.07
CA LEU A 505 8.79 -15.50 -9.06
C LEU A 505 8.97 -16.61 -10.12
N HIS A 506 8.80 -17.87 -9.72
CA HIS A 506 9.10 -19.04 -10.56
C HIS A 506 7.86 -19.80 -11.08
N ARG A 507 6.65 -19.51 -10.57
CA ARG A 507 5.45 -20.32 -10.86
C ARG A 507 5.04 -20.38 -12.34
N ASP A 508 5.34 -19.33 -13.12
CA ASP A 508 4.96 -19.25 -14.54
C ASP A 508 5.85 -20.17 -15.40
N ALA A 509 7.08 -20.45 -14.95
CA ALA A 509 8.06 -21.29 -15.64
C ALA A 509 8.23 -22.67 -14.99
N LEU A 510 7.37 -23.02 -14.02
CA LEU A 510 7.46 -24.24 -13.22
C LEU A 510 7.52 -25.52 -14.07
N GLU A 511 6.68 -25.59 -15.12
CA GLU A 511 6.58 -26.75 -16.02
C GLU A 511 7.62 -26.71 -17.16
N LEU A 512 8.17 -25.53 -17.44
CA LEU A 512 9.03 -25.29 -18.60
C LEU A 512 10.52 -25.37 -18.26
N GLN A 513 10.90 -25.01 -17.03
CA GLN A 513 12.29 -24.86 -16.62
C GLN A 513 12.60 -25.71 -15.37
N PRO A 514 13.63 -26.59 -15.42
CA PRO A 514 14.02 -27.41 -14.28
C PRO A 514 14.43 -26.61 -13.04
N GLU A 515 15.03 -25.44 -13.23
CA GLU A 515 15.42 -24.55 -12.12
C GLU A 515 14.19 -23.99 -11.39
N SER A 516 13.21 -23.50 -12.14
CA SER A 516 11.95 -22.98 -11.59
C SER A 516 11.15 -24.06 -10.89
N TYR A 517 11.13 -25.30 -11.44
CA TYR A 517 10.60 -26.47 -10.76
C TYR A 517 11.24 -26.67 -9.38
N GLN A 518 12.58 -26.74 -9.34
CA GLN A 518 13.34 -27.01 -8.12
C GLN A 518 13.12 -25.91 -7.07
N LYS A 519 13.07 -24.64 -7.49
CA LYS A 519 12.84 -23.49 -6.61
C LYS A 519 11.44 -23.50 -6.00
N CYS A 520 10.41 -23.77 -6.82
CA CYS A 520 9.02 -23.87 -6.32
C CYS A 520 8.86 -25.06 -5.38
N PHE A 521 9.40 -26.23 -5.74
CA PHE A 521 9.34 -27.44 -4.91
C PHE A 521 10.05 -27.24 -3.57
N TRP A 522 11.26 -26.68 -3.60
CA TRP A 522 12.01 -26.36 -2.40
C TRP A 522 11.25 -25.39 -1.49
N ALA A 523 10.70 -24.29 -2.05
CA ALA A 523 9.97 -23.30 -1.28
C ALA A 523 8.70 -23.89 -0.64
N ALA A 524 7.94 -24.71 -1.39
CA ALA A 524 6.76 -25.39 -0.86
C ALA A 524 7.13 -26.37 0.28
N ASN A 525 8.19 -27.17 0.11
CA ASN A 525 8.67 -28.09 1.16
C ASN A 525 9.24 -27.37 2.38
N ALA A 526 9.87 -26.22 2.18
CA ALA A 526 10.34 -25.39 3.28
C ALA A 526 9.15 -24.87 4.11
N MET A 527 8.06 -24.45 3.46
CA MET A 527 6.83 -24.10 4.18
C MET A 527 6.23 -25.28 4.94
N THR A 528 6.13 -26.47 4.34
CA THR A 528 5.58 -27.63 5.06
C THR A 528 6.50 -28.08 6.20
N THR A 529 7.80 -27.88 6.09
CA THR A 529 8.74 -28.07 7.19
C THR A 529 8.46 -27.09 8.32
N LEU A 530 8.26 -25.80 8.03
CA LEU A 530 7.86 -24.81 9.04
C LEU A 530 6.54 -25.17 9.70
N ILE A 531 5.53 -25.60 8.93
CA ILE A 531 4.24 -26.04 9.48
C ILE A 531 4.42 -27.14 10.53
N ARG A 532 5.32 -28.11 10.28
CA ARG A 532 5.60 -29.20 11.23
C ARG A 532 6.30 -28.74 12.51
N THR A 533 6.95 -27.58 12.50
CA THR A 533 7.62 -27.02 13.69
C THR A 533 6.68 -26.21 14.58
N LEU A 534 5.47 -25.90 14.11
CA LEU A 534 4.50 -25.11 14.87
C LEU A 534 3.82 -25.97 15.94
N SER A 535 3.82 -25.45 17.17
CA SER A 535 3.00 -25.94 18.27
C SER A 535 1.57 -25.38 18.18
N GLU A 536 0.67 -25.90 19.02
CA GLU A 536 -0.71 -25.44 19.08
C GLU A 536 -0.84 -23.98 19.52
N GLU A 537 0.04 -23.53 20.41
CA GLU A 537 0.07 -22.15 20.93
C GLU A 537 0.60 -21.15 19.89
N ASP A 538 1.47 -21.59 18.98
CA ASP A 538 2.02 -20.71 17.95
C ASP A 538 0.90 -20.18 17.02
N TYR A 539 -0.14 -20.98 16.76
CA TYR A 539 -1.27 -20.60 15.89
C TYR A 539 -1.99 -19.34 16.37
N ASP A 540 -2.07 -19.12 17.69
CA ASP A 540 -2.75 -17.95 18.27
C ASP A 540 -2.02 -16.62 17.94
N LEU A 541 -0.71 -16.70 17.66
CA LEU A 541 0.13 -15.54 17.34
C LEU A 541 0.41 -15.38 15.84
N LEU A 542 0.01 -16.34 15.01
CA LEU A 542 0.20 -16.29 13.56
C LEU A 542 -0.78 -15.32 12.90
N GLY A 543 -0.31 -14.53 11.93
CA GLY A 543 -1.17 -13.68 11.11
C GLY A 543 -1.83 -14.46 9.97
N PRO A 544 -3.11 -14.22 9.61
CA PRO A 544 -3.82 -15.03 8.61
C PRO A 544 -3.28 -14.90 7.18
N ILE A 545 -2.44 -13.91 6.91
CA ILE A 545 -1.77 -13.78 5.60
C ILE A 545 -1.00 -15.05 5.22
N ILE A 546 -0.49 -15.80 6.19
CA ILE A 546 0.22 -17.07 5.94
C ILE A 546 -0.66 -18.12 5.25
N SER A 547 -1.98 -18.08 5.43
CA SER A 547 -2.89 -18.99 4.74
C SER A 547 -2.88 -18.78 3.21
N THR A 548 -2.66 -17.55 2.75
CA THR A 548 -2.44 -17.26 1.33
C THR A 548 -1.15 -17.90 0.83
N CYS A 549 -0.07 -17.81 1.62
CA CYS A 549 1.21 -18.42 1.29
C CYS A 549 1.13 -19.95 1.25
N TRP A 550 0.43 -20.55 2.23
CA TRP A 550 0.19 -21.99 2.29
C TRP A 550 -0.65 -22.46 1.10
N ARG A 551 -1.67 -21.69 0.68
CA ARG A 551 -2.40 -21.96 -0.56
C ARG A 551 -1.46 -21.99 -1.78
N ALA A 552 -0.53 -21.04 -1.89
CA ALA A 552 0.46 -21.04 -2.98
C ALA A 552 1.36 -22.30 -2.98
N ALA A 553 1.74 -22.81 -1.81
CA ALA A 553 2.46 -24.09 -1.70
C ALA A 553 1.59 -25.29 -2.14
N ALA A 554 0.32 -25.32 -1.75
CA ALA A 554 -0.59 -26.37 -2.19
C ALA A 554 -0.80 -26.35 -3.72
N GLU A 555 -0.91 -25.17 -4.32
CA GLU A 555 -1.00 -25.02 -5.78
C GLU A 555 0.24 -25.58 -6.51
N VAL A 556 1.43 -25.39 -5.96
CA VAL A 556 2.66 -26.00 -6.49
C VAL A 556 2.55 -27.52 -6.51
N TYR A 557 2.14 -28.14 -5.40
CA TYR A 557 1.99 -29.60 -5.33
C TYR A 557 0.89 -30.11 -6.26
N LEU A 558 -0.23 -29.40 -6.39
CA LEU A 558 -1.31 -29.75 -7.31
C LEU A 558 -0.86 -29.70 -8.77
N ARG A 559 -0.11 -28.67 -9.18
CA ARG A 559 0.48 -28.60 -10.53
C ARG A 559 1.47 -29.74 -10.76
N MET A 560 2.29 -30.07 -9.77
CA MET A 560 3.23 -31.19 -9.87
C MET A 560 2.54 -32.55 -10.02
N LEU A 561 1.42 -32.76 -9.33
CA LEU A 561 0.59 -33.97 -9.51
C LEU A 561 -0.06 -34.03 -10.91
N ALA A 562 -0.38 -32.88 -11.51
CA ALA A 562 -0.99 -32.82 -12.83
C ALA A 562 0.00 -33.01 -13.99
N MET A 563 1.31 -32.92 -13.74
CA MET A 563 2.32 -33.04 -14.80
C MET A 563 2.38 -34.46 -15.41
N PRO A 564 2.59 -34.60 -16.73
CA PRO A 564 2.73 -35.91 -17.37
C PRO A 564 3.90 -36.72 -16.76
N HIS A 565 3.69 -38.02 -16.56
CA HIS A 565 4.66 -38.95 -15.94
C HIS A 565 6.07 -38.96 -16.59
N GLY A 566 6.21 -38.48 -17.85
CA GLY A 566 7.51 -38.34 -18.54
C GLY A 566 8.27 -37.03 -18.27
N GLN A 567 7.63 -36.04 -17.65
CA GLN A 567 8.24 -34.75 -17.24
C GLN A 567 8.35 -34.62 -15.72
N SER A 568 7.65 -35.48 -14.96
CA SER A 568 7.78 -35.54 -13.51
C SER A 568 9.19 -36.01 -13.12
N MET A 569 10.00 -35.10 -12.59
CA MET A 569 11.29 -35.40 -11.99
C MET A 569 11.06 -36.25 -10.73
N SER A 570 11.07 -37.58 -10.86
CA SER A 570 11.17 -38.58 -9.77
C SER A 570 10.50 -38.21 -8.43
N THR A 571 9.31 -37.62 -8.44
CA THR A 571 8.67 -37.14 -7.20
C THR A 571 7.59 -38.14 -6.81
N ASN A 572 7.65 -38.66 -5.58
CA ASN A 572 6.67 -39.64 -5.10
C ASN A 572 5.27 -38.98 -5.01
N LEU A 573 4.32 -39.44 -5.83
CA LEU A 573 2.96 -38.90 -5.86
C LEU A 573 2.28 -38.98 -4.49
N GLU A 574 2.51 -40.06 -3.74
CA GLU A 574 1.97 -40.22 -2.39
C GLU A 574 2.52 -39.14 -1.44
N LEU A 575 3.79 -38.77 -1.61
CA LEU A 575 4.40 -37.72 -0.80
C LEU A 575 3.77 -36.36 -1.09
N LEU A 576 3.49 -36.04 -2.36
CA LEU A 576 2.83 -34.79 -2.75
C LEU A 576 1.42 -34.71 -2.16
N GLU A 577 0.66 -35.80 -2.24
CA GLU A 577 -0.67 -35.89 -1.63
C GLU A 577 -0.61 -35.66 -0.11
N GLN A 578 0.36 -36.27 0.58
CA GLN A 578 0.60 -36.04 2.02
C GLN A 578 0.97 -34.58 2.33
N GLN A 579 1.75 -33.90 1.47
CA GLN A 579 2.06 -32.49 1.67
C GLN A 579 0.82 -31.61 1.53
N ILE A 580 -0.06 -31.90 0.55
CA ILE A 580 -1.32 -31.19 0.38
C ILE A 580 -2.22 -31.38 1.61
N ASP A 581 -2.34 -32.62 2.11
CA ASP A 581 -3.13 -32.91 3.31
C ASP A 581 -2.63 -32.15 4.55
N LEU A 582 -1.31 -32.07 4.73
CA LEU A 582 -0.69 -31.29 5.80
C LEU A 582 -1.03 -29.80 5.70
N VAL A 583 -0.91 -29.22 4.49
CA VAL A 583 -1.19 -27.80 4.25
C VAL A 583 -2.68 -27.48 4.50
N ILE A 584 -3.59 -28.35 4.06
CA ILE A 584 -5.02 -28.21 4.31
C ILE A 584 -5.32 -28.31 5.81
N ALA A 585 -4.69 -29.26 6.52
CA ALA A 585 -4.86 -29.41 7.97
C ALA A 585 -4.40 -28.16 8.73
N ALA A 586 -3.25 -27.59 8.36
CA ALA A 586 -2.73 -26.36 8.95
C ALA A 586 -3.66 -25.16 8.70
N MET A 587 -4.16 -24.98 7.47
CA MET A 587 -5.13 -23.93 7.17
C MET A 587 -6.46 -24.13 7.93
N ARG A 588 -6.94 -25.37 8.07
CA ARG A 588 -8.13 -25.67 8.89
C ARG A 588 -7.90 -25.38 10.36
N ARG A 589 -6.70 -25.65 10.89
CA ARG A 589 -6.35 -25.29 12.27
C ARG A 589 -6.38 -23.78 12.47
N LEU A 590 -5.76 -23.03 11.55
CA LEU A 590 -5.78 -21.57 11.54
C LEU A 590 -7.21 -21.01 11.36
N SER A 591 -8.10 -21.72 10.66
CA SER A 591 -9.48 -21.30 10.41
C SER A 591 -10.35 -21.18 11.67
N ILE A 592 -9.95 -21.83 12.75
CA ILE A 592 -10.60 -21.69 14.06
C ILE A 592 -10.39 -20.27 14.59
N LEU A 593 -9.29 -19.61 14.21
CA LEU A 593 -8.98 -18.23 14.57
C LEU A 593 -9.37 -17.25 13.48
N PHE A 594 -9.21 -17.60 12.20
CA PHE A 594 -9.41 -16.70 11.07
C PHE A 594 -10.21 -17.39 9.96
N PRO A 595 -11.52 -17.11 9.82
CA PRO A 595 -12.38 -17.76 8.83
C PRO A 595 -11.83 -17.81 7.40
N ILE A 596 -11.09 -16.79 6.97
CA ILE A 596 -10.47 -16.74 5.64
C ILE A 596 -9.52 -17.92 5.35
N ALA A 597 -8.81 -18.44 6.35
CA ALA A 597 -7.97 -19.62 6.18
C ALA A 597 -8.80 -20.87 5.83
N GLY A 598 -10.03 -20.96 6.34
CA GLY A 598 -10.97 -22.03 6.03
C GLY A 598 -11.48 -21.94 4.59
N ILE A 599 -11.73 -20.72 4.09
CA ILE A 599 -12.09 -20.46 2.69
C ILE A 599 -10.98 -20.95 1.76
N TYR A 600 -9.72 -20.64 2.06
CA TYR A 600 -8.58 -21.11 1.25
C TYR A 600 -8.38 -22.63 1.35
N ALA A 601 -8.56 -23.24 2.52
CA ALA A 601 -8.51 -24.69 2.68
C ALA A 601 -9.58 -25.39 1.83
N ALA A 602 -10.80 -24.87 1.81
CA ALA A 602 -11.89 -25.37 0.98
C ALA A 602 -11.56 -25.24 -0.51
N LYS A 603 -10.97 -24.11 -0.92
CA LYS A 603 -10.58 -23.89 -2.31
C LYS A 603 -9.53 -24.89 -2.80
N VAL A 604 -8.49 -25.14 -2.00
CA VAL A 604 -7.47 -26.15 -2.33
C VAL A 604 -8.10 -27.55 -2.45
N GLN A 605 -9.07 -27.89 -1.59
CA GLN A 605 -9.76 -29.17 -1.66
C GLN A 605 -10.61 -29.31 -2.95
N GLU A 606 -11.29 -28.25 -3.36
CA GLU A 606 -12.03 -28.19 -4.61
C GLU A 606 -11.10 -28.37 -5.81
N ASP A 607 -9.99 -27.63 -5.85
CA ASP A 607 -9.00 -27.71 -6.94
C ASP A 607 -8.35 -29.10 -7.03
N ARG A 608 -8.11 -29.75 -5.89
CA ARG A 608 -7.65 -31.15 -5.81
C ARG A 608 -8.67 -32.15 -6.35
N ALA A 609 -9.96 -31.92 -6.11
CA ALA A 609 -11.01 -32.77 -6.67
C ALA A 609 -11.10 -32.60 -8.20
N ALA A 610 -11.04 -31.36 -8.69
CA ALA A 610 -11.07 -31.05 -10.11
C ALA A 610 -9.90 -31.68 -10.88
N SER A 611 -8.68 -31.63 -10.34
CA SER A 611 -7.50 -32.23 -10.98
C SER A 611 -7.59 -33.75 -11.08
N ARG A 612 -8.20 -34.43 -10.11
CA ARG A 612 -8.46 -35.88 -10.16
C ARG A 612 -9.49 -36.26 -11.22
N HIS A 613 -10.52 -35.44 -11.43
CA HIS A 613 -11.53 -35.68 -12.46
C HIS A 613 -11.00 -35.47 -13.89
N ALA A 614 -10.10 -34.52 -14.10
CA ALA A 614 -9.42 -34.32 -15.39
C ALA A 614 -8.52 -35.51 -15.79
N TYR A 615 -8.12 -36.35 -14.83
CA TYR A 615 -7.25 -37.51 -15.04
C TYR A 615 -8.01 -38.82 -15.27
N ILE A 616 -9.35 -38.85 -15.17
CA ILE A 616 -10.13 -40.02 -15.54
C ILE A 616 -10.15 -40.06 -17.08
N PRO A 617 -9.44 -41.00 -17.74
CA PRO A 617 -9.60 -41.16 -19.17
C PRO A 617 -11.07 -41.52 -19.38
N SER A 618 -11.73 -40.86 -20.32
CA SER A 618 -13.05 -41.27 -20.80
C SER A 618 -12.94 -42.70 -21.35
N VAL A 619 -13.11 -43.68 -20.46
CA VAL A 619 -13.36 -45.08 -20.79
C VAL A 619 -14.87 -45.20 -20.90
N ILE A 620 -15.40 -44.84 -22.07
CA ILE A 620 -16.60 -45.46 -22.66
C ILE A 620 -16.36 -45.54 -24.16
#